data_AF-A0AAU4YUQ9-F1
#
_entry.id   AF-A0AAU4YUQ9-F1
#
_cell.length_a   1.000
_cell.length_b   1.000
_cell.length_c   1.000
_cell.angle_alpha   90.00
_cell.angle_beta   90.00
_cell.angle_gamma   90.00
#
_symmetry.space_group_name_H-M   'P 1'
#
loop_
_entity.id
_entity.type
_entity.pdbx_description
1 polymer ?
#
loop_
_entity_poly.entity_id
_entity_poly.type
_entity_poly.pdbx_seq_one_letter_code
_entity_poly.pdbx_strand_id
1 'polypeptide(L)'
;MTLVVATPAHASLIWNGDASGGTGVFAGVLCDSPNYVYTTDWSDGRGDIFGFVNKAGGTRCEAHSVRVGGSEYAFTGGRAYWWGWESMTSTGNTATVFQWKSNGTGEQHQQNYPVIMMVLENQLRVWYVAPGEQWIGVGSGAWTPGAWHKIKLGINAQSSTSGSFQVYLDGTLIVDAKNVRTWDDLGNKPRWGVYDSNVAGTDQVNWINDLKMGTTSGDV
;
A
#
# COMPACT_ATOMS: atom_id res chain seq x y z
N MET A 1 -0.20 1.67 47.43
CA MET A 1 -0.36 2.38 46.15
C MET A 1 0.67 1.79 45.20
N THR A 2 0.26 0.89 44.32
CA THR A 2 1.17 0.13 43.45
C THR A 2 1.41 0.96 42.19
N LEU A 3 2.63 1.42 41.98
CA LEU A 3 3.03 2.05 40.72
C LEU A 3 3.08 0.98 39.63
N VAL A 4 2.20 1.08 38.64
CA VAL A 4 2.33 0.34 37.39
C VAL A 4 3.35 1.09 36.54
N VAL A 5 4.56 0.53 36.42
CA VAL A 5 5.58 1.02 35.49
C VAL A 5 5.17 0.54 34.11
N ALA A 6 4.67 1.44 33.27
CA ALA A 6 4.40 1.13 31.86
C ALA A 6 5.73 0.81 31.18
N THR A 7 5.91 -0.42 30.71
CA THR A 7 7.03 -0.75 29.83
C THR A 7 6.87 0.05 28.53
N PRO A 8 7.92 0.71 28.01
CA PRO A 8 7.85 1.36 26.72
C PRO A 8 7.42 0.32 25.68
N ALA A 9 6.33 0.60 24.96
CA ALA A 9 6.00 -0.14 23.76
C ALA A 9 7.12 0.15 22.77
N HIS A 10 8.09 -0.75 22.70
CA HIS A 10 9.15 -0.67 21.71
C HIS A 10 8.49 -0.83 20.35
N ALA A 11 8.33 0.30 19.66
CA ALA A 11 8.03 0.33 18.25
C ALA A 11 9.09 -0.51 17.52
N SER A 12 8.72 -1.70 17.06
CA SER A 12 9.61 -2.61 16.35
C SER A 12 9.31 -2.49 14.86
N LEU A 13 10.01 -1.58 14.20
CA LEU A 13 10.03 -1.51 12.74
C LEU A 13 10.45 -2.89 12.20
N ILE A 14 9.57 -3.50 11.40
CA ILE A 14 9.83 -4.82 10.78
C ILE A 14 10.60 -4.64 9.47
N TRP A 15 10.30 -3.58 8.72
CA TRP A 15 10.88 -3.33 7.40
C TRP A 15 10.98 -1.83 7.13
N ASN A 16 12.13 -1.43 6.58
CA ASN A 16 12.39 -0.09 6.05
C ASN A 16 12.62 -0.22 4.53
N GLY A 17 11.65 0.25 3.74
CA GLY A 17 11.67 0.26 2.27
C GLY A 17 12.39 1.47 1.70
N ASP A 18 13.58 1.79 2.23
CA ASP A 18 14.39 2.92 1.80
C ASP A 18 14.83 2.75 0.34
N ALA A 19 14.55 3.75 -0.49
CA ALA A 19 14.82 3.68 -1.92
C ALA A 19 16.31 3.68 -2.27
N SER A 20 17.19 4.11 -1.36
CA SER A 20 18.65 3.98 -1.51
C SER A 20 19.11 2.52 -1.57
N GLY A 21 18.30 1.58 -1.04
CA GLY A 21 18.49 0.15 -1.20
C GLY A 21 18.09 -0.38 -2.58
N GLY A 22 17.60 0.49 -3.47
CA GLY A 22 17.01 0.13 -4.75
C GLY A 22 15.80 -0.79 -4.60
N THR A 23 15.38 -1.42 -5.69
CA THR A 23 14.22 -2.34 -5.69
C THR A 23 14.46 -3.64 -4.90
N GLY A 24 15.68 -3.86 -4.39
CA GLY A 24 16.04 -5.00 -3.56
C GLY A 24 15.30 -5.08 -2.23
N VAL A 25 14.69 -3.97 -1.78
CA VAL A 25 13.83 -3.91 -0.58
C VAL A 25 12.49 -4.61 -0.75
N PHE A 26 12.06 -4.84 -1.99
CA PHE A 26 10.83 -5.57 -2.32
C PHE A 26 11.14 -7.04 -2.60
N ALA A 27 10.15 -7.92 -2.44
CA ALA A 27 10.31 -9.32 -2.80
C ALA A 27 10.42 -9.51 -4.33
N GLY A 28 9.74 -8.64 -5.09
CA GLY A 28 9.87 -8.53 -6.53
C GLY A 28 9.25 -7.23 -7.06
N VAL A 29 9.35 -7.04 -8.37
CA VAL A 29 8.69 -5.95 -9.09
C VAL A 29 7.94 -6.55 -10.27
N LEU A 30 6.66 -6.19 -10.40
CA LEU A 30 5.77 -6.57 -11.48
C LEU A 30 5.66 -5.39 -12.44
N CYS A 31 6.65 -5.25 -13.31
CA CYS A 31 6.77 -4.09 -14.20
C CYS A 31 7.45 -4.51 -15.50
N ASP A 32 6.65 -5.03 -16.43
CA ASP A 32 7.13 -5.49 -17.72
C ASP A 32 7.29 -4.32 -18.70
N SER A 33 8.34 -4.37 -19.53
CA SER A 33 8.55 -3.39 -20.60
C SER A 33 7.28 -3.21 -21.47
N PRO A 34 6.92 -1.97 -21.86
CA PRO A 34 7.72 -0.73 -21.80
C PRO A 34 7.66 0.00 -20.45
N ASN A 35 6.99 -0.55 -19.45
CA ASN A 35 6.96 0.00 -18.10
C ASN A 35 8.33 -0.16 -17.43
N TYR A 36 8.63 0.71 -16.47
CA TYR A 36 9.89 0.62 -15.73
C TYR A 36 9.77 1.21 -14.33
N VAL A 37 10.65 0.74 -13.46
CA VAL A 37 10.89 1.32 -12.13
C VAL A 37 12.28 1.94 -12.12
N TYR A 38 12.41 3.08 -11.44
CA TYR A 38 13.70 3.71 -11.22
C TYR A 38 13.79 4.25 -9.79
N THR A 39 15.03 4.48 -9.35
CA THR A 39 15.34 5.23 -8.14
C THR A 39 16.01 6.54 -8.56
N THR A 40 15.68 7.64 -7.91
CA THR A 40 16.34 8.94 -8.14
C THR A 40 16.30 9.80 -6.87
N ASP A 41 17.20 10.78 -6.76
CA ASP A 41 17.17 11.82 -5.74
C ASP A 41 16.91 13.17 -6.42
N TRP A 42 15.86 13.88 -6.01
CA TRP A 42 15.53 15.20 -6.53
C TRP A 42 16.17 16.36 -5.75
N SER A 43 16.99 16.04 -4.75
CA SER A 43 17.67 16.99 -3.88
C SER A 43 16.71 17.93 -3.13
N ASP A 44 15.49 17.45 -2.84
CA ASP A 44 14.45 18.19 -2.11
C ASP A 44 14.42 17.86 -0.60
N GLY A 45 15.40 17.10 -0.12
CA GLY A 45 15.56 16.68 1.27
C GLY A 45 14.98 15.30 1.62
N ARG A 46 14.30 14.63 0.67
CA ARG A 46 13.72 13.28 0.85
C ARG A 46 14.71 12.13 0.64
N GLY A 47 15.82 12.42 -0.02
CA GLY A 47 16.75 11.40 -0.51
C GLY A 47 16.20 10.68 -1.73
N ASP A 48 16.63 9.43 -1.88
CA ASP A 48 16.18 8.57 -2.97
C ASP A 48 14.67 8.29 -2.90
N ILE A 49 14.01 8.28 -4.06
CA ILE A 49 12.60 7.94 -4.23
C ILE A 49 12.44 6.87 -5.30
N PHE A 50 11.42 6.01 -5.17
CA PHE A 50 11.01 5.12 -6.24
C PHE A 50 10.08 5.84 -7.21
N GLY A 51 10.26 5.65 -8.51
CA GLY A 51 9.29 6.02 -9.54
C GLY A 51 8.77 4.79 -10.28
N PHE A 52 7.50 4.45 -10.09
CA PHE A 52 6.83 3.36 -10.81
C PHE A 52 6.11 3.91 -12.03
N VAL A 53 6.64 3.65 -13.23
CA VAL A 53 6.13 4.19 -14.48
C VAL A 53 5.32 3.14 -15.22
N ASN A 54 4.01 3.37 -15.34
CA ASN A 54 3.15 2.65 -16.25
C ASN A 54 2.96 3.49 -17.51
N LYS A 55 3.55 3.05 -18.62
CA LYS A 55 3.44 3.73 -19.92
C LYS A 55 2.03 3.60 -20.47
N ALA A 56 1.64 4.55 -21.32
CA ALA A 56 0.37 4.51 -22.03
C ALA A 56 0.14 3.13 -22.70
N GLY A 57 -1.01 2.50 -22.43
CA GLY A 57 -1.34 1.16 -22.92
C GLY A 57 -0.79 0.00 -22.07
N GLY A 58 0.06 0.29 -21.09
CA GLY A 58 0.54 -0.66 -20.09
C GLY A 58 -0.50 -0.94 -19.01
N THR A 59 -0.44 -2.15 -18.44
CA THR A 59 -1.40 -2.59 -17.41
C THR A 59 -0.91 -2.35 -15.99
N ARG A 60 0.41 -2.44 -15.74
CA ARG A 60 0.97 -2.41 -14.39
C ARG A 60 2.44 -2.03 -14.33
N CYS A 61 2.82 -1.33 -13.27
CA CYS A 61 4.18 -1.28 -12.75
C CYS A 61 4.11 -1.19 -11.24
N GLU A 62 4.35 -2.30 -10.53
CA GLU A 62 4.14 -2.37 -9.09
C GLU A 62 5.28 -3.10 -8.37
N ALA A 63 5.67 -2.62 -7.20
CA ALA A 63 6.38 -3.41 -6.21
C ALA A 63 5.48 -4.54 -5.69
N HIS A 64 6.08 -5.71 -5.46
CA HIS A 64 5.41 -6.88 -4.90
C HIS A 64 6.02 -7.25 -3.56
N SER A 65 5.21 -7.14 -2.50
CA SER A 65 5.58 -7.56 -1.14
C SER A 65 6.86 -6.89 -0.63
N VAL A 66 7.37 -7.34 0.52
CA VAL A 66 8.55 -6.77 1.17
C VAL A 66 9.61 -7.85 1.42
N ARG A 67 10.88 -7.47 1.37
CA ARG A 67 12.01 -8.35 1.69
C ARG A 67 12.56 -8.02 3.07
N VAL A 68 12.56 -9.00 3.98
CA VAL A 68 13.10 -8.89 5.35
C VAL A 68 14.13 -9.98 5.55
N GLY A 69 15.33 -9.63 6.01
CA GLY A 69 16.41 -10.60 6.21
C GLY A 69 16.79 -11.38 4.94
N GLY A 70 16.66 -10.74 3.77
CA GLY A 70 17.02 -11.35 2.47
C GLY A 70 15.94 -12.21 1.82
N SER A 71 14.82 -12.47 2.50
CA SER A 71 13.71 -13.27 1.98
C SER A 71 12.40 -12.49 1.96
N GLU A 72 11.46 -12.92 1.13
CA GLU A 72 10.11 -12.35 1.18
C GLU A 72 9.51 -12.52 2.57
N TYR A 73 8.90 -11.47 3.10
CA TYR A 73 8.24 -11.52 4.39
C TYR A 73 6.99 -12.39 4.34
N ALA A 74 6.92 -13.37 5.24
CA ALA A 74 5.79 -14.28 5.35
C ALA A 74 4.66 -13.65 6.16
N PHE A 75 3.74 -12.96 5.47
CA PHE A 75 2.51 -12.47 6.08
C PHE A 75 1.64 -13.64 6.55
N THR A 76 1.03 -13.51 7.73
CA THR A 76 0.04 -14.45 8.26
C THR A 76 -1.25 -13.74 8.67
N GLY A 77 -2.38 -14.45 8.61
CA GLY A 77 -3.63 -14.00 9.23
C GLY A 77 -3.55 -13.98 10.76
N GLY A 78 -4.54 -13.36 11.39
CA GLY A 78 -4.61 -13.19 12.84
C GLY A 78 -3.70 -12.11 13.41
N ARG A 79 -3.11 -11.24 12.58
CA ARG A 79 -2.12 -10.24 12.97
C ARG A 79 -2.52 -8.81 12.60
N ALA A 80 -1.95 -7.85 13.31
CA ALA A 80 -1.98 -6.44 12.93
C ALA A 80 -0.73 -6.08 12.13
N TYR A 81 -0.93 -5.33 11.06
CA TYR A 81 0.14 -4.75 10.23
C TYR A 81 -0.12 -3.26 10.07
N TRP A 82 0.95 -2.48 10.16
CA TRP A 82 0.92 -1.06 9.88
C TRP A 82 1.94 -0.75 8.78
N TRP A 83 1.53 0.09 7.83
CA TRP A 83 2.39 0.63 6.79
C TRP A 83 2.27 2.14 6.78
N GLY A 84 3.39 2.82 6.58
CA GLY A 84 3.48 4.26 6.35
C GLY A 84 4.34 4.51 5.12
N TRP A 85 3.96 5.48 4.30
CA TRP A 85 4.74 5.94 3.15
C TRP A 85 4.30 7.33 2.69
N GLU A 86 5.17 7.99 1.94
CA GLU A 86 4.82 9.15 1.13
C GLU A 86 4.54 8.70 -0.31
N SER A 87 3.53 9.28 -0.93
CA SER A 87 3.14 9.00 -2.31
C SER A 87 2.83 10.29 -3.06
N MET A 88 3.19 10.33 -4.33
CA MET A 88 2.88 11.41 -5.26
C MET A 88 2.58 10.82 -6.63
N THR A 89 1.60 11.36 -7.34
CA THR A 89 1.30 10.90 -8.70
C THR A 89 1.49 12.00 -9.73
N SER A 90 1.76 11.61 -10.98
CA SER A 90 1.90 12.54 -12.11
C SER A 90 0.57 13.16 -12.53
N THR A 91 -0.55 12.50 -12.23
CA THR A 91 -1.89 12.95 -12.59
C THR A 91 -2.90 12.71 -11.46
N GLY A 92 -4.04 13.38 -11.53
CA GLY A 92 -5.18 13.18 -10.62
C GLY A 92 -5.99 11.92 -10.90
N ASN A 93 -5.55 11.13 -11.88
CA ASN A 93 -6.18 9.93 -12.39
C ASN A 93 -5.07 8.89 -12.65
N THR A 94 -4.56 8.29 -11.58
CA THR A 94 -3.46 7.29 -11.62
C THR A 94 -3.98 5.88 -11.32
N ALA A 95 -5.30 5.67 -11.42
CA ALA A 95 -5.98 4.41 -11.13
C ALA A 95 -5.49 3.83 -9.78
N THR A 96 -5.07 2.57 -9.72
CA THR A 96 -4.66 1.93 -8.47
C THR A 96 -3.24 2.31 -8.08
N VAL A 97 -3.08 2.83 -6.85
CA VAL A 97 -1.78 3.22 -6.28
C VAL A 97 -1.28 2.30 -5.17
N PHE A 98 -2.20 1.54 -4.55
CA PHE A 98 -1.88 0.54 -3.53
C PHE A 98 -2.91 -0.59 -3.52
N GLN A 99 -2.46 -1.82 -3.25
CA GLN A 99 -3.31 -2.99 -3.04
C GLN A 99 -2.84 -3.83 -1.86
N TRP A 100 -3.76 -4.22 -0.99
CA TRP A 100 -3.60 -5.40 -0.13
C TRP A 100 -4.12 -6.61 -0.89
N LYS A 101 -3.25 -7.30 -1.64
CA LYS A 101 -3.62 -8.22 -2.72
C LYS A 101 -3.52 -9.67 -2.29
N SER A 102 -4.52 -10.50 -2.60
CA SER A 102 -4.46 -11.95 -2.39
C SER A 102 -3.35 -12.61 -3.20
N ASN A 103 -2.77 -13.69 -2.67
CA ASN A 103 -1.84 -14.56 -3.38
C ASN A 103 -2.53 -15.48 -4.41
N GLY A 104 -3.84 -15.67 -4.30
CA GLY A 104 -4.64 -16.47 -5.23
C GLY A 104 -4.93 -15.77 -6.55
N THR A 105 -5.12 -16.55 -7.61
CA THR A 105 -5.55 -16.08 -8.93
C THR A 105 -6.87 -16.72 -9.36
N GLY A 106 -7.73 -15.97 -10.05
CA GLY A 106 -9.04 -16.45 -10.47
C GLY A 106 -9.85 -17.00 -9.29
N GLU A 107 -10.41 -18.21 -9.45
CA GLU A 107 -11.21 -18.89 -8.43
C GLU A 107 -10.43 -19.32 -7.18
N GLN A 108 -9.10 -19.16 -7.15
CA GLN A 108 -8.27 -19.53 -5.99
C GLN A 108 -8.40 -18.56 -4.82
N HIS A 109 -8.81 -17.31 -5.06
CA HIS A 109 -9.09 -16.36 -3.99
C HIS A 109 -10.59 -16.23 -3.79
N GLN A 110 -10.99 -15.93 -2.57
CA GLN A 110 -12.37 -15.54 -2.25
C GLN A 110 -12.50 -14.03 -2.12
N GLN A 111 -11.39 -13.35 -1.83
CA GLN A 111 -11.32 -11.91 -1.68
C GLN A 111 -10.02 -11.38 -2.29
N ASN A 112 -10.14 -10.84 -3.51
CA ASN A 112 -8.98 -10.52 -4.35
C ASN A 112 -8.10 -9.40 -3.76
N TYR A 113 -8.70 -8.29 -3.32
CA TYR A 113 -7.99 -7.16 -2.71
C TYR A 113 -8.84 -6.53 -1.60
N PRO A 114 -8.79 -7.05 -0.35
CA PRO A 114 -9.65 -6.54 0.72
C PRO A 114 -9.56 -5.02 0.90
N VAL A 115 -8.38 -4.43 0.69
CA VAL A 115 -8.18 -2.98 0.65
C VAL A 115 -7.48 -2.61 -0.64
N ILE A 116 -8.04 -1.64 -1.38
CA ILE A 116 -7.43 -1.07 -2.57
C ILE A 116 -7.60 0.45 -2.55
N MET A 117 -6.53 1.16 -2.91
CA MET A 117 -6.53 2.62 -2.98
C MET A 117 -6.28 3.06 -4.41
N MET A 118 -7.07 4.02 -4.85
CA MET A 118 -6.99 4.56 -6.20
C MET A 118 -6.92 6.08 -6.16
N VAL A 119 -6.13 6.69 -7.05
CA VAL A 119 -6.19 8.14 -7.30
C VAL A 119 -7.08 8.38 -8.50
N LEU A 120 -8.28 8.89 -8.26
CA LEU A 120 -9.30 9.19 -9.27
C LEU A 120 -9.91 10.56 -8.99
N GLU A 121 -10.02 11.37 -10.04
CA GLU A 121 -10.65 12.70 -10.01
C GLU A 121 -10.06 13.61 -8.91
N ASN A 122 -8.73 13.61 -8.76
CA ASN A 122 -8.00 14.35 -7.71
C ASN A 122 -8.42 13.94 -6.28
N GLN A 123 -8.74 12.66 -6.09
CA GLN A 123 -9.00 12.09 -4.78
C GLN A 123 -8.26 10.76 -4.61
N LEU A 124 -7.68 10.54 -3.43
CA LEU A 124 -7.36 9.20 -2.97
C LEU A 124 -8.67 8.55 -2.53
N ARG A 125 -9.19 7.62 -3.32
CA ARG A 125 -10.39 6.81 -3.01
C ARG A 125 -9.96 5.47 -2.42
N VAL A 126 -10.59 5.10 -1.33
CA VAL A 126 -10.33 3.84 -0.64
C VAL A 126 -11.54 2.93 -0.79
N TRP A 127 -11.30 1.70 -1.22
CA TRP A 127 -12.32 0.69 -1.37
C TRP A 127 -12.04 -0.49 -0.44
N TYR A 128 -13.12 -0.99 0.17
CA TYR A 128 -13.19 -2.34 0.71
C TYR A 128 -13.79 -3.24 -0.36
N VAL A 129 -13.16 -4.36 -0.66
CA VAL A 129 -13.70 -5.33 -1.63
C VAL A 129 -14.04 -6.59 -0.89
N ALA A 130 -15.32 -6.77 -0.61
CA ALA A 130 -15.85 -7.93 0.10
C ALA A 130 -15.78 -9.20 -0.78
N PRO A 131 -15.85 -10.40 -0.16
CA PRO A 131 -15.93 -11.65 -0.92
C PRO A 131 -17.01 -11.63 -2.00
N GLY A 132 -16.72 -12.26 -3.14
CA GLY A 132 -17.57 -12.18 -4.34
C GLY A 132 -17.39 -10.90 -5.18
N GLU A 133 -16.23 -10.26 -5.05
CA GLU A 133 -15.87 -9.00 -5.76
C GLU A 133 -16.88 -7.87 -5.57
N GLN A 134 -17.42 -7.74 -4.35
CA GLN A 134 -18.33 -6.64 -4.01
C GLN A 134 -17.51 -5.39 -3.64
N TRP A 135 -17.46 -4.43 -4.57
CA TRP A 135 -16.75 -3.17 -4.40
C TRP A 135 -17.54 -2.16 -3.58
N ILE A 136 -16.98 -1.73 -2.44
CA ILE A 136 -17.62 -0.78 -1.52
C ILE A 136 -16.66 0.39 -1.28
N GLY A 137 -17.04 1.59 -1.72
CA GLY A 137 -16.30 2.81 -1.43
C GLY A 137 -16.46 3.17 0.04
N VAL A 138 -15.36 3.24 0.79
CA VAL A 138 -15.38 3.41 2.25
C VAL A 138 -14.80 4.73 2.74
N GLY A 139 -14.14 5.47 1.86
CA GLY A 139 -13.66 6.81 2.18
C GLY A 139 -12.88 7.43 1.03
N SER A 140 -12.61 8.73 1.16
CA SER A 140 -11.76 9.46 0.23
C SER A 140 -11.11 10.66 0.90
N GLY A 141 -10.02 11.15 0.31
CA GLY A 141 -9.40 12.42 0.66
C GLY A 141 -8.90 13.14 -0.58
N ALA A 142 -8.78 14.47 -0.50
CA ALA A 142 -8.29 15.27 -1.62
C ALA A 142 -6.85 14.88 -1.98
N TRP A 143 -6.55 14.88 -3.28
CA TRP A 143 -5.24 14.51 -3.82
C TRP A 143 -4.80 15.53 -4.87
N THR A 144 -3.62 16.11 -4.68
CA THR A 144 -3.05 17.07 -5.64
C THR A 144 -1.90 16.42 -6.41
N PRO A 145 -2.02 16.25 -7.73
CA PRO A 145 -0.92 15.73 -8.54
C PRO A 145 0.33 16.59 -8.41
N GLY A 146 1.51 15.97 -8.37
CA GLY A 146 2.77 16.67 -8.13
C GLY A 146 2.99 17.16 -6.70
N ALA A 147 2.10 16.81 -5.75
CA ALA A 147 2.31 17.02 -4.32
C ALA A 147 2.51 15.68 -3.59
N TRP A 148 3.41 15.68 -2.62
CA TRP A 148 3.62 14.54 -1.72
C TRP A 148 2.52 14.46 -0.67
N HIS A 149 1.94 13.28 -0.54
CA HIS A 149 0.93 12.95 0.45
C HIS A 149 1.41 11.81 1.36
N LYS A 150 1.18 11.94 2.67
CA LYS A 150 1.50 10.91 3.66
C LYS A 150 0.33 9.96 3.80
N ILE A 151 0.56 8.67 3.56
CA ILE A 151 -0.44 7.63 3.75
C ILE A 151 0.01 6.72 4.89
N LYS A 152 -0.93 6.44 5.81
CA LYS A 152 -0.75 5.40 6.82
C LYS A 152 -1.93 4.44 6.81
N LEU A 153 -1.62 3.15 6.75
CA LEU A 153 -2.59 2.06 6.71
C LEU A 153 -2.35 1.11 7.89
N GLY A 154 -3.37 0.92 8.71
CA GLY A 154 -3.39 -0.15 9.71
C GLY A 154 -4.38 -1.23 9.29
N ILE A 155 -3.98 -2.50 9.27
CA ILE A 155 -4.86 -3.65 8.99
C ILE A 155 -4.77 -4.65 10.15
N ASN A 156 -5.93 -5.02 10.71
CA ASN A 156 -6.08 -6.25 11.49
C ASN A 156 -6.52 -7.35 10.52
N ALA A 157 -5.58 -8.22 10.11
CA ALA A 157 -5.74 -9.21 9.03
C ALA A 157 -6.48 -10.45 9.53
N GLN A 158 -7.79 -10.54 9.28
CA GLN A 158 -8.65 -11.63 9.74
C GLN A 158 -9.38 -12.29 8.58
N SER A 159 -9.48 -13.62 8.60
CA SER A 159 -10.18 -14.41 7.58
C SER A 159 -11.70 -14.44 7.77
N SER A 160 -12.17 -13.98 8.94
CA SER A 160 -13.59 -13.73 9.22
C SER A 160 -13.88 -12.23 9.23
N THR A 161 -15.13 -11.87 9.50
CA THR A 161 -15.57 -10.48 9.69
C THR A 161 -15.11 -9.86 11.02
N SER A 162 -14.13 -10.42 11.72
CA SER A 162 -13.52 -9.78 12.90
C SER A 162 -12.37 -8.82 12.54
N GLY A 163 -12.05 -8.68 11.25
CA GLY A 163 -11.01 -7.79 10.76
C GLY A 163 -11.44 -6.33 10.75
N SER A 164 -10.43 -5.49 10.53
CA SER A 164 -10.61 -4.04 10.44
C SER A 164 -9.46 -3.41 9.69
N PHE A 165 -9.65 -2.21 9.15
CA PHE A 165 -8.55 -1.41 8.67
C PHE A 165 -8.81 0.09 8.84
N GLN A 166 -7.73 0.85 8.95
CA GLN A 166 -7.72 2.29 9.08
C GLN A 166 -6.83 2.90 8.02
N VAL A 167 -7.28 3.99 7.40
CA VAL A 167 -6.48 4.76 6.45
C VAL A 167 -6.42 6.20 6.91
N TYR A 168 -5.19 6.70 7.03
CA TYR A 168 -4.91 8.10 7.27
C TYR A 168 -4.27 8.70 6.02
N LEU A 169 -4.71 9.89 5.65
CA LEU A 169 -4.12 10.73 4.60
C LEU A 169 -3.71 12.06 5.23
N ASP A 170 -2.45 12.43 5.11
CA ASP A 170 -1.87 13.66 5.66
C ASP A 170 -2.19 13.85 7.15
N GLY A 171 -2.13 12.74 7.90
CA GLY A 171 -2.43 12.69 9.33
C GLY A 171 -3.92 12.64 9.69
N THR A 172 -4.82 12.82 8.73
CA THR A 172 -6.28 12.76 8.93
C THR A 172 -6.81 11.36 8.69
N LEU A 173 -7.57 10.82 9.63
CA LEU A 173 -8.28 9.54 9.47
C LEU A 173 -9.39 9.70 8.42
N ILE A 174 -9.27 9.02 7.28
CA ILE A 174 -10.27 9.05 6.19
C ILE A 174 -11.10 7.77 6.11
N VAL A 175 -10.65 6.68 6.74
CA VAL A 175 -11.38 5.40 6.84
C VAL A 175 -11.14 4.76 8.19
N ASP A 176 -12.21 4.30 8.86
CA ASP A 176 -12.16 3.41 10.03
C ASP A 176 -13.13 2.25 9.85
N ALA A 177 -12.77 1.29 9.00
CA ALA A 177 -13.60 0.15 8.67
C ALA A 177 -13.48 -0.94 9.74
N LYS A 178 -14.61 -1.35 10.32
CA LYS A 178 -14.70 -2.43 11.32
C LYS A 178 -15.59 -3.56 10.80
N ASN A 179 -15.44 -4.73 11.40
CA ASN A 179 -16.25 -5.91 11.13
C ASN A 179 -16.18 -6.41 9.68
N VAL A 180 -14.98 -6.37 9.09
CA VAL A 180 -14.72 -6.72 7.68
C VAL A 180 -13.71 -7.86 7.58
N ARG A 181 -13.76 -8.63 6.49
CA ARG A 181 -12.72 -9.64 6.20
C ARG A 181 -11.54 -8.95 5.54
N THR A 182 -10.32 -9.20 6.03
CA THR A 182 -9.10 -8.53 5.56
C THR A 182 -7.97 -9.50 5.27
N TRP A 183 -8.24 -10.81 5.35
CA TRP A 183 -7.32 -11.88 5.02
C TRP A 183 -8.02 -12.92 4.13
N ASP A 184 -7.46 -13.13 2.95
CA ASP A 184 -7.86 -14.19 2.03
C ASP A 184 -7.17 -15.51 2.42
N ASP A 185 -7.72 -16.64 1.98
CA ASP A 185 -7.28 -17.96 2.49
C ASP A 185 -5.87 -18.33 2.03
N LEU A 186 -5.45 -17.83 0.86
CA LEU A 186 -4.08 -17.97 0.37
C LEU A 186 -3.15 -16.86 0.89
N GLY A 187 -3.68 -15.99 1.74
CA GLY A 187 -3.01 -14.84 2.30
C GLY A 187 -2.93 -13.66 1.36
N ASN A 188 -2.40 -12.56 1.89
CA ASN A 188 -2.30 -11.30 1.18
C ASN A 188 -0.89 -10.71 1.29
N LYS A 189 -0.56 -9.86 0.33
CA LYS A 189 0.70 -9.12 0.24
C LYS A 189 0.43 -7.69 -0.22
N PRO A 190 1.20 -6.71 0.26
CA PRO A 190 1.06 -5.35 -0.21
C PRO A 190 1.63 -5.21 -1.63
N ARG A 191 1.05 -4.31 -2.42
CA ARG A 191 1.58 -3.84 -3.70
C ARG A 191 1.47 -2.34 -3.77
N TRP A 192 2.52 -1.71 -4.28
CA TRP A 192 2.61 -0.27 -4.45
C TRP A 192 3.04 0.03 -5.88
N GLY A 193 2.52 1.09 -6.48
CA GLY A 193 2.92 1.50 -7.83
C GLY A 193 1.72 1.97 -8.63
N VAL A 194 1.60 1.53 -9.88
CA VAL A 194 0.45 1.83 -10.74
C VAL A 194 -0.12 0.54 -11.28
N TYR A 195 -1.43 0.35 -11.12
CA TYR A 195 -2.18 -0.75 -11.72
C TYR A 195 -3.53 -0.29 -12.26
N ASP A 196 -3.92 -0.94 -13.35
CA ASP A 196 -5.16 -0.72 -14.10
C ASP A 196 -5.13 0.54 -14.99
N SER A 197 -5.53 0.36 -16.25
CA SER A 197 -5.44 1.36 -17.31
C SER A 197 -6.77 2.05 -17.59
N ASN A 198 -7.66 2.15 -16.58
CA ASN A 198 -8.91 2.93 -16.67
C ASN A 198 -8.68 4.39 -17.12
N VAL A 199 -7.42 4.80 -17.17
CA VAL A 199 -6.94 6.06 -17.74
C VAL A 199 -6.08 5.71 -18.96
N ALA A 200 -6.73 5.57 -20.10
CA ALA A 200 -6.06 5.18 -21.34
C ALA A 200 -5.22 6.33 -21.92
N GLY A 201 -4.16 5.98 -22.67
CA GLY A 201 -3.46 6.91 -23.54
C GLY A 201 -2.53 7.92 -22.86
N THR A 202 -2.29 7.80 -21.55
CA THR A 202 -1.34 8.65 -20.82
C THR A 202 -0.38 7.82 -19.99
N ASP A 203 0.86 8.29 -19.88
CA ASP A 203 1.81 7.71 -18.94
C ASP A 203 1.40 8.10 -17.51
N GLN A 204 1.47 7.12 -16.62
CA GLN A 204 1.17 7.29 -15.21
C GLN A 204 2.43 7.00 -14.41
N VAL A 205 2.72 7.85 -13.44
CA VAL A 205 3.81 7.65 -12.51
C VAL A 205 3.27 7.76 -11.10
N ASN A 206 3.61 6.78 -10.27
CA ASN A 206 3.48 6.86 -8.82
C ASN A 206 4.88 6.89 -8.22
N TRP A 207 5.22 8.00 -7.58
CA TRP A 207 6.44 8.18 -6.82
C TRP A 207 6.22 7.85 -5.36
N ILE A 208 7.13 7.09 -4.76
CA ILE A 208 6.99 6.57 -3.41
C ILE A 208 8.27 6.78 -2.62
N ASN A 209 8.13 7.21 -1.37
CA ASN A 209 9.23 7.36 -0.43
C ASN A 209 8.81 6.95 1.00
N ASP A 210 9.80 6.85 1.90
CA ASP A 210 9.65 6.62 3.34
C ASP A 210 8.74 5.43 3.70
N LEU A 211 8.85 4.36 2.90
CA LEU A 211 8.11 3.12 3.11
C LEU A 211 8.55 2.43 4.39
N LYS A 212 7.61 2.20 5.30
CA LYS A 212 7.84 1.53 6.58
C LYS A 212 6.76 0.49 6.84
N MET A 213 7.13 -0.57 7.54
CA MET A 213 6.18 -1.56 8.05
C MET A 213 6.48 -1.92 9.51
N GLY A 214 5.43 -2.00 10.31
CA GLY A 214 5.48 -2.45 11.70
C GLY A 214 4.20 -3.15 12.14
N THR A 215 4.01 -3.22 13.46
CA THR A 215 2.84 -3.86 14.10
C THR A 215 1.90 -2.86 14.77
N THR A 216 2.33 -1.60 14.90
CA THR A 216 1.60 -0.51 15.52
C THR A 216 1.69 0.77 14.69
N SER A 217 0.78 1.70 14.95
CA SER A 217 0.75 2.99 14.26
C SER A 217 1.91 3.92 14.57
N GLY A 218 2.69 3.62 15.62
CA GLY A 218 3.89 4.37 16.02
C GLY A 218 5.17 3.83 15.39
N ASP A 219 5.12 2.68 14.73
CA ASP A 219 6.25 2.13 13.96
C ASP A 219 6.46 2.84 12.62
N VAL A 220 5.42 3.50 12.11
CA VAL A 220 5.31 3.98 10.73
C VAL A 220 4.81 5.41 10.61
#